data_AF-A0A2E9R7L0-F1
#
_entry.id   AF-A0A2E9R7L0-F1
#
_cell.length_a   1.000
_cell.length_b   1.000
_cell.length_c   1.000
_cell.angle_alpha   90.00
_cell.angle_beta   90.00
_cell.angle_gamma   90.00
#
_symmetry.space_group_name_H-M   'P 1'
#
loop_
_entity.id
_entity.type
_entity.pdbx_description
1 polymer ?
#
loop_
_entity_poly.entity_id
_entity_poly.type
_entity_poly.pdbx_seq_one_letter_code
_entity_poly.pdbx_strand_id
1 'polypeptide(L)'
;MATDQNHAHHAHGEDGHEHHVLPYSVYFSVYFALLVLTVLTVQVSFWNLGPLSLPVAMLVALVKAGLVVGFFMHLRYDNKFLSLIFFGSVVFMAIFFFFTMFDLTTRGVLNREEAQFALKNEKVRKQAESKKVSAHTETASALTLASTAAKKAFKPAVGVSSVFVAKVDRTFPKSAPALSKEILQLGHTEFQKNCASCHGAKGQGNGSLAPTLKIKPTNFASGNYRYGGTPKGLMRIINNGSPRYNMMAAWKNLLPEKTRWALVHYILQMNPKTRKQVGAKAAPATRKAAPAPRK
;
A
#
# COMPACT_ATOMS: atom_id res chain seq x y z
N MET A 1 -69.63 43.73 -40.81
CA MET A 1 -69.67 44.82 -39.79
C MET A 1 -69.30 44.18 -38.47
N ALA A 2 -68.05 44.10 -37.99
CA ALA A 2 -66.88 44.98 -38.06
C ALA A 2 -67.14 46.36 -37.44
N THR A 3 -66.63 46.52 -36.20
CA THR A 3 -66.31 47.71 -35.34
C THR A 3 -66.70 47.33 -33.89
N ASP A 4 -65.93 47.53 -32.82
CA ASP A 4 -64.86 48.49 -32.55
C ASP A 4 -64.01 48.04 -31.34
N GLN A 5 -62.78 48.50 -31.32
CA GLN A 5 -61.71 48.27 -30.36
C GLN A 5 -61.98 48.97 -29.02
N ASN A 6 -61.53 48.38 -27.91
CA ASN A 6 -61.10 49.15 -26.75
C ASN A 6 -59.96 48.43 -26.03
N HIS A 7 -58.76 48.73 -26.50
CA HIS A 7 -57.51 48.48 -25.82
C HIS A 7 -57.38 49.47 -24.65
N ALA A 8 -57.55 48.98 -23.42
CA ALA A 8 -57.11 49.70 -22.23
C ALA A 8 -55.73 49.16 -21.81
N HIS A 9 -54.72 49.96 -22.11
CA HIS A 9 -53.35 49.82 -21.65
C HIS A 9 -53.29 49.86 -20.12
N HIS A 10 -52.97 48.74 -19.47
CA HIS A 10 -52.43 48.77 -18.11
C HIS A 10 -50.91 48.67 -18.18
N ALA A 11 -50.32 49.80 -17.84
CA ALA A 11 -48.91 50.11 -17.82
C ALA A 11 -48.09 49.04 -17.10
N HIS A 12 -47.04 48.57 -17.79
CA HIS A 12 -45.88 47.97 -17.16
C HIS A 12 -45.24 49.05 -16.28
N GLY A 13 -45.39 48.91 -14.96
CA GLY A 13 -44.56 49.62 -13.99
C GLY A 13 -43.13 49.12 -14.15
N GLU A 14 -42.28 49.98 -14.69
CA GLU A 14 -40.83 49.83 -14.73
C GLU A 14 -40.28 49.98 -13.31
N ASP A 15 -40.28 48.89 -12.55
CA ASP A 15 -39.50 48.81 -11.32
C ASP A 15 -38.08 48.44 -11.73
N GLY A 16 -37.25 49.46 -11.91
CA GLY A 16 -35.84 49.34 -12.26
C GLY A 16 -35.11 48.40 -11.31
N HIS A 17 -34.89 47.17 -11.75
CA HIS A 17 -33.96 46.25 -11.12
C HIS A 17 -32.55 46.82 -11.35
N GLU A 18 -32.07 47.61 -10.39
CA GLU A 18 -30.67 48.02 -10.34
C GLU A 18 -29.79 46.76 -10.26
N HIS A 19 -29.26 46.36 -11.41
CA HIS A 19 -28.27 45.30 -11.53
C HIS A 19 -27.02 45.75 -10.76
N HIS A 20 -26.89 45.28 -9.52
CA HIS A 20 -25.75 45.55 -8.65
C HIS A 20 -24.52 44.76 -9.16
N VAL A 21 -23.99 45.16 -10.31
CA VAL A 21 -22.74 44.64 -10.85
C VAL A 21 -21.62 45.30 -10.06
N LEU A 22 -20.82 44.50 -9.35
CA LEU A 22 -19.69 45.01 -8.58
C LEU A 22 -18.74 45.77 -9.53
N PRO A 23 -18.20 46.93 -9.11
CA PRO A 23 -17.33 47.70 -9.97
C PRO A 23 -16.07 46.89 -10.32
N TYR A 24 -15.62 46.98 -11.57
CA TYR A 24 -14.45 46.24 -12.06
C TYR A 24 -13.20 46.38 -11.16
N SER A 25 -13.05 47.51 -10.46
CA SER A 25 -11.97 47.77 -9.51
C SER A 25 -11.93 46.77 -8.34
N VAL A 26 -13.07 46.27 -7.87
CA VAL A 26 -13.14 45.27 -6.79
C VAL A 26 -12.61 43.93 -7.29
N TYR A 27 -12.99 43.50 -8.49
CA TYR A 27 -12.47 42.25 -9.06
C TYR A 27 -10.97 42.30 -9.31
N PHE A 28 -10.44 43.43 -9.82
CA PHE A 28 -9.00 43.59 -10.00
C PHE A 28 -8.25 43.57 -8.66
N SER A 29 -8.77 44.23 -7.62
CA SER A 29 -8.18 44.20 -6.27
C SER A 29 -8.10 42.78 -5.70
N VAL A 30 -9.21 42.03 -5.78
CA VAL A 30 -9.27 40.64 -5.31
C VAL A 30 -8.37 39.74 -6.15
N TYR A 31 -8.32 39.93 -7.48
CA TYR A 31 -7.44 39.19 -8.37
C TYR A 31 -5.96 39.36 -7.98
N PHE A 32 -5.51 40.60 -7.74
CA PHE A 32 -4.14 40.85 -7.28
C PHE A 32 -3.88 40.24 -5.90
N ALA A 33 -4.84 40.33 -4.96
CA ALA A 33 -4.73 39.68 -3.66
C ALA A 33 -4.57 38.15 -3.80
N LEU A 34 -5.36 37.50 -4.66
CA LEU A 34 -5.25 36.07 -4.93
C LEU A 34 -3.92 35.68 -5.58
N LEU A 35 -3.38 36.54 -6.46
CA LEU A 35 -2.07 36.34 -7.08
C LEU A 35 -0.96 36.39 -6.01
N VAL A 36 -0.99 37.40 -5.15
CA VAL A 36 -0.05 37.54 -4.01
C VAL A 36 -0.13 36.33 -3.08
N LEU A 37 -1.33 35.89 -2.70
CA LEU A 37 -1.53 34.70 -1.87
C LEU A 37 -0.98 33.43 -2.54
N THR A 38 -1.10 33.32 -3.87
CA THR A 38 -0.57 32.17 -4.62
C THR A 38 0.96 32.19 -4.65
N VAL A 39 1.58 33.33 -4.89
CA VAL A 39 3.05 33.48 -4.81
C VAL A 39 3.52 33.18 -3.39
N LEU A 40 2.82 33.66 -2.38
CA LEU A 40 3.12 33.39 -0.98
C LEU A 40 3.07 31.89 -0.68
N THR A 41 2.05 31.15 -1.15
CA THR A 41 2.01 29.69 -0.96
C THR A 41 3.20 28.96 -1.59
N VAL A 42 3.64 29.41 -2.76
CA VAL A 42 4.80 28.84 -3.45
C VAL A 42 6.08 29.19 -2.69
N GLN A 43 6.23 30.42 -2.23
CA GLN A 43 7.39 30.89 -1.48
C GLN A 43 7.53 30.18 -0.12
N VAL A 44 6.43 29.99 0.60
CA VAL A 44 6.37 29.21 1.85
C VAL A 44 6.82 27.77 1.63
N SER A 45 6.57 27.19 0.46
CA SER A 45 7.05 25.83 0.14
C SER A 45 8.59 25.75 -0.01
N PHE A 46 9.25 26.86 -0.35
CA PHE A 46 10.71 26.89 -0.49
C PHE A 46 11.42 27.18 0.83
N TRP A 47 10.78 27.94 1.72
CA TRP A 47 11.30 28.16 3.06
C TRP A 47 11.00 26.94 3.91
N ASN A 48 12.04 26.18 4.24
CA ASN A 48 11.95 24.93 4.97
C ASN A 48 11.54 25.18 6.45
N LEU A 49 10.28 25.57 6.66
CA LEU A 49 9.64 25.86 7.95
C LEU A 49 9.42 24.60 8.80
N GLY A 50 10.02 23.47 8.39
CA GLY A 50 9.90 22.18 9.05
C GLY A 50 8.44 21.74 9.18
N PRO A 51 8.02 21.21 10.34
CA PRO A 51 6.65 20.75 10.59
C PRO A 51 5.57 21.84 10.40
N LEU A 52 5.94 23.11 10.43
CA LEU A 52 5.00 24.23 10.35
C LEU A 52 4.61 24.59 8.90
N SER A 53 5.32 24.06 7.90
CA SER A 53 5.00 24.29 6.48
C SER A 53 3.56 23.88 6.10
N LEU A 54 3.08 22.75 6.64
CA LEU A 54 1.74 22.22 6.36
C LEU A 54 0.61 23.08 6.97
N PRO A 55 0.62 23.43 8.27
CA PRO A 55 -0.37 24.35 8.84
C PRO A 55 -0.43 25.71 8.13
N VAL A 56 0.73 26.29 7.81
CA VAL A 56 0.79 27.59 7.12
C VAL A 56 0.19 27.49 5.72
N ALA A 57 0.53 26.45 4.96
CA ALA A 57 -0.05 26.23 3.63
C ALA A 57 -1.58 26.06 3.67
N MET A 58 -2.09 25.32 4.66
CA MET A 58 -3.54 25.14 4.86
C MET A 58 -4.25 26.45 5.23
N LEU A 59 -3.66 27.26 6.09
CA LEU A 59 -4.23 28.57 6.46
C LEU A 59 -4.32 29.49 5.25
N VAL A 60 -3.24 29.61 4.46
CA VAL A 60 -3.25 30.47 3.27
C VAL A 60 -4.23 29.97 2.21
N ALA A 61 -4.34 28.65 2.03
CA ALA A 61 -5.31 28.04 1.13
C ALA A 61 -6.77 28.36 1.55
N LEU A 62 -7.08 28.32 2.85
CA LEU A 62 -8.41 28.67 3.38
C LEU A 62 -8.74 30.15 3.15
N VAL A 63 -7.80 31.05 3.39
CA VAL A 63 -7.99 32.49 3.12
C VAL A 63 -8.26 32.73 1.64
N LYS A 64 -7.49 32.08 0.76
CA LYS A 64 -7.67 32.15 -0.70
C LYS A 64 -9.06 31.64 -1.11
N ALA A 65 -9.47 30.48 -0.61
CA ALA A 65 -10.79 29.91 -0.89
C ALA A 65 -11.92 30.85 -0.43
N GLY A 66 -11.78 31.46 0.76
CA GLY A 66 -12.74 32.44 1.28
C GLY A 66 -12.89 33.67 0.39
N LEU A 67 -11.78 34.21 -0.13
CA LEU A 67 -11.79 35.33 -1.08
C LEU A 67 -12.50 34.97 -2.39
N VAL A 68 -12.25 33.77 -2.94
CA VAL A 68 -12.90 33.32 -4.17
C VAL A 68 -14.41 33.14 -3.96
N VAL A 69 -14.81 32.47 -2.89
CA VAL A 69 -16.23 32.23 -2.59
C VAL A 69 -16.95 33.55 -2.29
N GLY A 70 -16.32 34.46 -1.55
CA GLY A 70 -16.92 35.74 -1.19
C GLY A 70 -17.15 36.68 -2.37
N PHE A 71 -16.16 36.81 -3.27
CA PHE A 71 -16.17 37.83 -4.32
C PHE A 71 -16.44 37.28 -5.73
N PHE A 72 -15.81 36.18 -6.13
CA PHE A 72 -16.02 35.61 -7.46
C PHE A 72 -17.32 34.80 -7.56
N MET A 73 -17.68 34.09 -6.48
CA MET A 73 -18.98 33.39 -6.41
C MET A 73 -20.11 34.27 -5.87
N HIS A 74 -19.87 35.57 -5.68
CA HIS A 74 -20.85 36.56 -5.20
C HIS A 74 -21.55 36.21 -3.87
N LEU A 75 -21.06 35.22 -3.12
CA LEU A 75 -21.73 34.71 -1.91
C LEU A 75 -21.88 35.78 -0.82
N ARG A 76 -21.01 36.79 -0.82
CA ARG A 76 -21.08 37.90 0.14
C ARG A 76 -22.19 38.91 -0.16
N TYR A 77 -22.61 39.02 -1.43
CA TYR A 77 -23.57 40.03 -1.90
C TYR A 77 -24.90 39.41 -2.32
N ASP A 78 -24.96 38.10 -2.52
CA ASP A 78 -26.19 37.35 -2.76
C ASP A 78 -26.98 37.11 -1.45
N ASN A 79 -28.13 36.46 -1.57
CA ASN A 79 -29.05 36.15 -0.51
C ASN A 79 -28.39 35.32 0.60
N LYS A 80 -28.74 35.66 1.85
CA LYS A 80 -28.29 34.93 3.05
C LYS A 80 -28.65 33.43 3.00
N PHE A 81 -29.67 33.07 2.24
CA PHE A 81 -30.06 31.68 2.00
C PHE A 81 -28.98 30.87 1.27
N LEU A 82 -28.36 31.43 0.22
CA LEU A 82 -27.28 30.75 -0.52
C LEU A 82 -26.03 30.59 0.34
N SER A 83 -25.72 31.60 1.15
CA SER A 83 -24.66 31.55 2.15
C SER A 83 -24.91 30.43 3.19
N LEU A 84 -26.15 30.30 3.69
CA LEU A 84 -26.53 29.23 4.63
C LEU A 84 -26.34 27.82 4.04
N ILE A 85 -26.75 27.61 2.78
CA ILE A 85 -26.57 26.32 2.10
C ILE A 85 -25.09 25.98 1.96
N PHE A 86 -24.28 26.96 1.53
CA PHE A 86 -22.84 26.76 1.36
C PHE A 86 -22.17 26.35 2.68
N PHE A 87 -22.37 27.12 3.76
CA PHE A 87 -21.82 26.78 5.08
C PHE A 87 -22.37 25.46 5.62
N GLY A 88 -23.65 25.16 5.38
CA GLY A 88 -24.25 23.87 5.72
C GLY A 88 -23.53 22.69 5.05
N SER A 89 -23.19 22.83 3.76
CA SER A 89 -22.46 21.79 3.03
C SER A 89 -21.03 21.58 3.54
N VAL A 90 -20.32 22.65 3.92
CA VAL A 90 -18.98 22.60 4.48
C VAL A 90 -18.99 21.92 5.86
N VAL A 91 -19.97 22.26 6.71
CA VAL A 91 -20.14 21.63 8.03
C VAL A 91 -20.47 20.14 7.88
N PHE A 92 -21.40 19.79 6.99
CA PHE A 92 -21.74 18.39 6.74
C PHE A 92 -20.54 17.59 6.23
N MET A 93 -19.76 18.15 5.30
CA MET A 93 -18.51 17.57 4.83
C MET A 93 -17.52 17.35 5.99
N ALA A 94 -17.33 18.35 6.85
CA ALA A 94 -16.43 18.23 8.00
C ALA A 94 -16.87 17.12 8.97
N ILE A 95 -18.17 16.97 9.24
CA ILE A 95 -18.73 15.90 10.07
C ILE A 95 -18.44 14.53 9.42
N PHE A 96 -18.67 14.39 8.12
CA PHE A 96 -18.42 13.14 7.40
C PHE A 96 -16.93 12.75 7.48
N PHE A 97 -16.03 13.70 7.23
CA PHE A 97 -14.59 13.46 7.34
C PHE A 97 -14.15 13.10 8.76
N PHE A 98 -14.68 13.81 9.76
CA PHE A 98 -14.40 13.51 11.17
C PHE A 98 -14.84 12.09 11.54
N PHE A 99 -16.07 11.72 11.21
CA PHE A 99 -16.60 10.39 11.49
C PHE A 99 -15.84 9.30 10.72
N THR A 100 -15.49 9.57 9.46
CA THR A 100 -14.68 8.66 8.65
C THR A 100 -13.30 8.46 9.27
N MET A 101 -12.63 9.52 9.75
CA MET A 101 -11.34 9.37 10.43
C MET A 101 -11.48 8.67 11.77
N PHE A 102 -12.51 8.96 12.55
CA PHE A 102 -12.80 8.25 13.79
C PHE A 102 -13.02 6.75 13.55
N ASP A 103 -13.79 6.39 12.52
CA ASP A 103 -13.98 5.01 12.09
C ASP A 103 -12.65 4.36 11.65
N LEU A 104 -11.84 5.03 10.82
CA LEU A 104 -10.56 4.52 10.35
C LEU A 104 -9.55 4.29 11.49
N THR A 105 -9.46 5.22 12.44
CA THR A 105 -8.58 5.08 13.62
C THR A 105 -9.04 3.94 14.54
N THR A 106 -10.35 3.80 14.73
CA THR A 106 -10.95 2.75 15.58
C THR A 106 -10.79 1.36 14.95
N ARG A 107 -10.96 1.23 13.62
CA ARG A 107 -10.68 -0.02 12.88
C ARG A 107 -9.22 -0.45 12.98
N GLY A 108 -8.30 0.51 13.06
CA GLY A 108 -6.88 0.23 13.28
C GLY A 108 -6.61 -0.52 14.60
N VAL A 109 -7.38 -0.22 15.66
CA VAL A 109 -7.25 -0.88 16.96
C VAL A 109 -7.74 -2.33 16.90
N LEU A 110 -8.90 -2.59 16.27
CA LEU A 110 -9.44 -3.95 16.11
C LEU A 110 -8.51 -4.85 15.28
N ASN A 111 -7.95 -4.34 14.17
CA ASN A 111 -6.98 -5.08 13.37
C ASN A 111 -5.65 -5.33 14.10
N ARG A 112 -5.25 -4.44 15.02
CA ARG A 112 -4.03 -4.60 15.84
C ARG A 112 -4.22 -5.66 16.92
N GLU A 113 -5.38 -5.68 17.56
CA GLU A 113 -5.74 -6.72 18.53
C GLU A 113 -5.83 -8.09 17.87
N GLU A 114 -6.48 -8.19 16.71
CA GLU A 114 -6.55 -9.43 15.92
C GLU A 114 -5.15 -9.90 15.49
N ALA A 115 -4.28 -8.97 15.06
CA ALA A 115 -2.88 -9.27 14.76
C ALA A 115 -2.09 -9.73 16.00
N GLN A 116 -2.34 -9.15 17.18
CA GLN A 116 -1.69 -9.57 18.43
C GLN A 116 -2.17 -10.94 18.90
N PHE A 117 -3.46 -11.24 18.80
CA PHE A 117 -4.02 -12.55 19.08
C PHE A 117 -3.45 -13.63 18.15
N ALA A 118 -3.34 -13.34 16.85
CA ALA A 118 -2.73 -14.25 15.89
C ALA A 118 -1.25 -14.56 16.23
N LEU A 119 -0.46 -13.53 16.58
CA LEU A 119 0.93 -13.70 16.98
C LEU A 119 1.09 -14.43 18.32
N LYS A 120 0.22 -14.17 19.30
CA LYS A 120 0.21 -14.85 20.60
C LYS A 120 -0.11 -16.33 20.43
N ASN A 121 -1.11 -16.66 19.61
CA ASN A 121 -1.49 -18.04 19.30
C ASN A 121 -0.37 -18.77 18.54
N GLU A 122 0.32 -18.10 17.62
CA GLU A 122 1.48 -18.67 16.93
C GLU A 122 2.62 -19.00 17.91
N LYS A 123 2.93 -18.10 18.85
CA LYS A 123 3.96 -18.33 19.89
C LYS A 123 3.60 -19.49 20.80
N VAL A 124 2.35 -19.55 21.28
CA VAL A 124 1.86 -20.66 22.12
C VAL A 124 1.97 -21.99 21.36
N ARG A 125 1.62 -22.02 20.07
CA ARG A 125 1.72 -23.23 19.25
C ARG A 125 3.18 -23.67 19.05
N LYS A 126 4.09 -22.74 18.77
CA LYS A 126 5.53 -23.03 18.66
C LYS A 126 6.13 -23.52 19.98
N GLN A 127 5.68 -22.99 21.12
CA GLN A 127 6.12 -23.47 22.43
C GLN A 127 5.57 -24.86 22.75
N ALA A 128 4.33 -25.15 22.39
CA ALA A 128 3.74 -26.49 22.52
C ALA A 128 4.42 -27.51 21.60
N GLU A 129 4.73 -27.12 20.36
CA GLU A 129 5.51 -27.93 19.41
C GLU A 129 6.94 -28.14 19.93
N SER A 130 7.60 -27.10 20.45
CA SER A 130 8.94 -27.21 21.06
C SER A 130 8.93 -28.17 22.26
N LYS A 131 7.95 -28.08 23.16
CA LYS A 131 7.82 -29.00 24.31
C LYS A 131 7.59 -30.46 23.87
N LYS A 132 6.82 -30.69 22.81
CA LYS A 132 6.62 -32.04 22.24
C LYS A 132 7.91 -32.58 21.61
N VAL A 133 8.68 -31.74 20.94
CA VAL A 133 10.00 -32.11 20.40
C VAL A 133 10.97 -32.43 21.54
N SER A 134 10.97 -31.64 22.62
CA SER A 134 11.77 -31.89 23.83
C SER A 134 11.47 -33.26 24.46
N ALA A 135 10.18 -33.60 24.61
CA ALA A 135 9.73 -34.87 25.18
C ALA A 135 10.10 -36.09 24.31
N HIS A 136 10.18 -35.91 22.98
CA HIS A 136 10.65 -36.96 22.06
C HIS A 136 12.18 -37.07 21.99
N THR A 137 12.94 -36.02 22.33
CA THR A 137 14.41 -36.11 22.45
C THR A 137 14.89 -36.74 23.77
N GLU A 138 14.12 -36.64 24.85
CA GLU A 138 14.44 -37.35 26.11
C GLU A 138 14.28 -38.88 25.98
N THR A 139 13.29 -39.35 25.21
CA THR A 139 13.11 -40.79 24.95
C THR A 139 14.13 -41.36 23.97
N ALA A 140 14.71 -40.53 23.08
CA ALA A 140 15.85 -40.93 22.23
C ALA A 140 17.18 -40.98 22.99
N SER A 141 17.35 -40.16 24.03
CA SER A 141 18.58 -40.12 24.84
C SER A 141 18.75 -41.35 25.73
N ALA A 142 17.67 -42.05 26.08
CA ALA A 142 17.74 -43.33 26.79
C ALA A 142 18.27 -44.49 25.92
N LEU A 143 18.09 -44.43 24.59
CA LEU A 143 18.57 -45.47 23.67
C LEU A 143 20.01 -45.24 23.18
N THR A 144 20.55 -44.02 23.37
CA THR A 144 21.89 -43.63 22.90
C THR A 144 22.97 -43.79 23.98
N LEU A 145 22.62 -44.26 25.19
CA LEU A 145 23.58 -44.58 26.27
C LEU A 145 24.23 -45.97 26.14
N ALA A 146 23.83 -46.80 25.16
CA ALA A 146 24.47 -48.09 24.90
C ALA A 146 25.66 -48.02 23.93
N SER A 147 25.95 -46.87 23.31
CA SER A 147 27.04 -46.75 22.34
C SER A 147 27.70 -45.38 22.43
N THR A 148 28.84 -45.31 23.13
CA THR A 148 30.06 -44.57 22.77
C THR A 148 30.90 -44.29 24.02
N ALA A 149 31.55 -45.35 24.50
CA ALA A 149 32.87 -45.19 25.10
C ALA A 149 33.80 -44.51 24.07
N ALA A 150 34.66 -43.62 24.57
CA ALA A 150 35.72 -42.90 23.87
C ALA A 150 35.32 -41.62 23.09
N LYS A 151 35.51 -40.46 23.73
CA LYS A 151 36.70 -39.61 23.49
C LYS A 151 36.74 -38.42 24.46
N LYS A 152 37.99 -38.09 24.81
CA LYS A 152 38.48 -37.32 25.96
C LYS A 152 38.51 -35.82 25.65
N ALA A 153 38.13 -35.02 26.66
CA ALA A 153 38.58 -33.67 26.98
C ALA A 153 38.61 -32.58 25.88
N PHE A 154 37.62 -31.67 25.91
CA PHE A 154 37.75 -30.30 25.41
C PHE A 154 37.00 -29.35 26.36
N LYS A 155 37.74 -28.47 27.05
CA LYS A 155 37.19 -27.44 27.95
C LYS A 155 36.95 -26.17 27.12
N PRO A 156 35.76 -25.53 27.15
CA PRO A 156 35.57 -24.23 26.50
C PRO A 156 35.91 -23.12 27.49
N ALA A 157 36.77 -22.20 27.07
CA ALA A 157 36.95 -20.90 27.69
C ALA A 157 36.93 -19.84 26.59
N VAL A 158 36.40 -18.66 26.95
CA VAL A 158 36.45 -17.37 26.23
C VAL A 158 35.26 -17.04 25.31
N GLY A 159 34.55 -15.98 25.71
CA GLY A 159 34.30 -14.84 24.84
C GLY A 159 32.93 -14.75 24.18
N VAL A 160 31.97 -14.13 24.88
CA VAL A 160 30.79 -13.53 24.24
C VAL A 160 31.28 -12.38 23.36
N SER A 161 31.47 -12.63 22.07
CA SER A 161 31.73 -11.59 21.08
C SER A 161 30.43 -11.18 20.42
N SER A 162 30.13 -9.90 20.57
CA SER A 162 29.07 -9.12 19.95
C SER A 162 28.65 -9.62 18.57
N VAL A 163 27.37 -9.94 18.43
CA VAL A 163 26.73 -10.09 17.12
C VAL A 163 26.71 -8.72 16.47
N PHE A 164 27.67 -8.47 15.58
CA PHE A 164 27.60 -7.38 14.62
C PHE A 164 26.31 -7.54 13.80
N VAL A 165 25.39 -6.60 13.96
CA VAL A 165 24.28 -6.40 13.03
C VAL A 165 24.91 -5.96 11.71
N ALA A 166 25.08 -6.91 10.80
CA ALA A 166 25.52 -6.63 9.45
C ALA A 166 24.53 -5.64 8.80
N LYS A 167 25.04 -4.45 8.49
CA LYS A 167 24.39 -3.42 7.70
C LYS A 167 23.98 -4.06 6.37
N VAL A 168 22.68 -4.31 6.19
CA VAL A 168 22.13 -4.79 4.92
C VAL A 168 22.36 -3.68 3.90
N ASP A 169 23.33 -3.93 3.02
CA ASP A 169 23.67 -3.04 1.93
C ASP A 169 22.45 -2.88 1.00
N ARG A 170 22.10 -1.61 0.70
CA ARG A 170 20.92 -1.24 -0.11
C ARG A 170 21.25 -1.20 -1.61
N THR A 171 22.35 -1.83 -2.02
CA THR A 171 22.70 -2.00 -3.43
C THR A 171 21.87 -3.14 -4.02
N PHE A 172 20.74 -2.78 -4.62
CA PHE A 172 19.75 -3.72 -5.14
C PHE A 172 20.22 -4.40 -6.44
N PRO A 173 20.35 -5.74 -6.49
CA PRO A 173 20.72 -6.43 -7.72
C PRO A 173 19.56 -6.49 -8.72
N LYS A 174 19.86 -6.28 -10.01
CA LYS A 174 18.95 -6.49 -11.17
C LYS A 174 18.64 -7.97 -11.45
N SER A 175 19.16 -8.88 -10.63
CA SER A 175 19.00 -10.33 -10.76
C SER A 175 18.36 -10.90 -9.50
N ALA A 176 17.64 -12.02 -9.66
CA ALA A 176 16.95 -12.68 -8.56
C ALA A 176 17.87 -12.88 -7.35
N PRO A 177 17.51 -12.37 -6.15
CA PRO A 177 18.27 -12.59 -4.93
C PRO A 177 18.36 -14.08 -4.62
N ALA A 178 19.44 -14.48 -3.95
CA ALA A 178 19.63 -15.85 -3.49
C ALA A 178 18.46 -16.29 -2.58
N LEU A 179 18.09 -17.57 -2.68
CA LEU A 179 17.05 -18.14 -1.84
C LEU A 179 17.53 -18.18 -0.39
N SER A 180 17.01 -17.29 0.45
CA SER A 180 17.26 -17.25 1.89
C SER A 180 15.96 -17.32 2.68
N LYS A 181 16.04 -17.72 3.96
CA LYS A 181 14.87 -17.72 4.86
C LYS A 181 14.25 -16.33 4.99
N GLU A 182 15.09 -15.29 5.00
CA GLU A 182 14.65 -13.88 5.05
C GLU A 182 13.83 -13.49 3.81
N ILE A 183 14.31 -13.83 2.61
CA ILE A 183 13.61 -13.53 1.35
C ILE A 183 12.27 -14.29 1.28
N LEU A 184 12.22 -15.53 1.79
CA LEU A 184 10.97 -16.29 1.86
C LEU A 184 9.97 -15.67 2.86
N GLN A 185 10.45 -15.16 3.98
CA GLN A 185 9.60 -14.50 4.98
C GLN A 185 9.05 -13.17 4.45
N LEU A 186 9.88 -12.39 3.75
CA LEU A 186 9.44 -11.18 3.04
C LEU A 186 8.36 -11.51 2.00
N GLY A 187 8.59 -12.55 1.19
CA GLY A 187 7.64 -13.01 0.19
C GLY A 187 6.32 -13.48 0.81
N HIS A 188 6.39 -14.22 1.92
CA HIS A 188 5.20 -14.63 2.68
C HIS A 188 4.38 -13.42 3.15
N THR A 189 5.03 -12.48 3.83
CA THR A 189 4.36 -11.28 4.36
C THR A 189 3.70 -10.47 3.25
N GLU A 190 4.40 -10.26 2.14
CA GLU A 190 3.85 -9.48 1.04
C GLU A 190 2.71 -10.20 0.33
N PHE A 191 2.81 -11.53 0.20
CA PHE A 191 1.77 -12.35 -0.39
C PHE A 191 0.47 -12.28 0.43
N GLN A 192 0.56 -12.33 1.76
CA GLN A 192 -0.62 -12.20 2.62
C GLN A 192 -1.28 -10.83 2.49
N LYS A 193 -0.50 -9.76 2.35
CA LYS A 193 -1.01 -8.39 2.23
C LYS A 193 -1.71 -8.14 0.90
N ASN A 194 -1.11 -8.57 -0.21
CA ASN A 194 -1.50 -8.10 -1.54
C ASN A 194 -2.07 -9.20 -2.46
N CYS A 195 -1.82 -10.48 -2.17
CA CYS A 195 -2.14 -11.58 -3.10
C CYS A 195 -3.19 -12.54 -2.54
N ALA A 196 -3.25 -12.72 -1.21
CA ALA A 196 -4.08 -13.71 -0.55
C ALA A 196 -5.58 -13.45 -0.67
N SER A 197 -6.02 -12.20 -0.85
CA SER A 197 -7.43 -11.86 -1.06
C SER A 197 -8.03 -12.53 -2.31
N CYS A 198 -7.23 -12.74 -3.35
CA CYS A 198 -7.62 -13.45 -4.57
C CYS A 198 -7.10 -14.90 -4.59
N HIS A 199 -5.81 -15.10 -4.29
CA HIS A 199 -5.16 -16.40 -4.42
C HIS A 199 -5.31 -17.31 -3.18
N GLY A 200 -5.88 -16.80 -2.09
CA GLY A 200 -6.01 -17.51 -0.81
C GLY A 200 -4.71 -17.55 -0.01
N ALA A 201 -4.80 -17.67 1.32
CA ALA A 201 -3.63 -17.65 2.21
C ALA A 201 -2.59 -18.75 1.91
N LYS A 202 -3.04 -19.89 1.38
CA LYS A 202 -2.20 -21.02 0.96
C LYS A 202 -1.92 -21.05 -0.55
N GLY A 203 -2.31 -20.02 -1.30
CA GLY A 203 -2.13 -19.97 -2.75
C GLY A 203 -2.98 -20.96 -3.53
N GLN A 204 -4.12 -21.38 -3.00
CA GLN A 204 -5.00 -22.40 -3.60
C GLN A 204 -6.00 -21.83 -4.63
N GLY A 205 -6.00 -20.52 -4.86
CA GLY A 205 -6.92 -19.85 -5.77
C GLY A 205 -8.34 -19.66 -5.20
N ASN A 206 -8.47 -19.74 -3.87
CA ASN A 206 -9.74 -19.68 -3.12
C ASN A 206 -9.78 -18.48 -2.15
N GLY A 207 -9.19 -17.34 -2.53
CA GLY A 207 -9.30 -16.11 -1.74
C GLY A 207 -10.76 -15.63 -1.63
N SER A 208 -11.02 -14.71 -0.70
CA SER A 208 -12.37 -14.16 -0.48
C SER A 208 -12.99 -13.56 -1.75
N LEU A 209 -12.17 -13.04 -2.67
CA LEU A 209 -12.61 -12.49 -3.94
C LEU A 209 -12.77 -13.54 -5.06
N ALA A 210 -12.26 -14.76 -4.87
CA ALA A 210 -12.27 -15.79 -5.91
C ALA A 210 -13.67 -16.19 -6.43
N PRO A 211 -14.74 -16.26 -5.61
CA PRO A 211 -16.09 -16.58 -6.10
C PRO A 211 -16.69 -15.54 -7.04
N THR A 212 -16.30 -14.27 -6.87
CA THR A 212 -16.82 -13.13 -7.65
C THR A 212 -16.12 -12.98 -9.00
N LEU A 213 -14.99 -13.65 -9.22
CA LEU A 213 -14.18 -13.53 -10.42
C LEU A 213 -14.62 -14.52 -11.50
N LYS A 214 -14.87 -14.01 -12.71
CA LYS A 214 -15.18 -14.83 -13.91
C LYS A 214 -14.08 -15.84 -14.25
N ILE A 215 -12.83 -15.49 -13.98
CA ILE A 215 -11.68 -16.38 -14.15
C ILE A 215 -11.08 -16.65 -12.76
N LYS A 216 -11.12 -17.92 -12.35
CA LYS A 216 -10.55 -18.32 -11.06
C LYS A 216 -9.04 -18.05 -11.00
N PRO A 217 -8.53 -17.47 -9.91
CA PRO A 217 -7.10 -17.31 -9.69
C PRO A 217 -6.36 -18.65 -9.75
N THR A 218 -5.10 -18.63 -10.19
CA THR A 218 -4.28 -19.85 -10.31
C THR A 218 -4.05 -20.47 -8.93
N ASN A 219 -4.25 -21.80 -8.85
CA ASN A 219 -3.88 -22.60 -7.69
C ASN A 219 -2.39 -22.99 -7.78
N PHE A 220 -1.54 -22.29 -7.02
CA PHE A 220 -0.10 -22.53 -6.98
C PHE A 220 0.26 -23.86 -6.32
N ALA A 221 -0.53 -24.34 -5.35
CA ALA A 221 -0.30 -25.64 -4.71
C ALA A 221 -0.47 -26.81 -5.69
N SER A 222 -1.34 -26.68 -6.69
CA SER A 222 -1.53 -27.71 -7.73
C SER A 222 -0.33 -27.86 -8.69
N GLY A 223 0.48 -26.81 -8.83
CA GLY A 223 1.59 -26.77 -9.80
C GLY A 223 1.13 -26.52 -11.25
N ASN A 224 -0.17 -26.36 -11.50
CA ASN A 224 -0.72 -26.05 -12.81
C ASN A 224 -0.78 -24.53 -13.01
N TYR A 225 0.35 -23.93 -13.38
CA TYR A 225 0.45 -22.49 -13.65
C TYR A 225 -0.05 -22.15 -15.05
N ARG A 226 -1.12 -21.35 -15.16
CA ARG A 226 -1.74 -20.98 -16.44
C ARG A 226 -0.79 -20.29 -17.44
N TYR A 227 0.24 -19.61 -16.93
CA TYR A 227 1.23 -18.89 -17.74
C TYR A 227 2.69 -19.38 -17.52
N GLY A 228 2.84 -20.61 -17.02
CA GLY A 228 4.13 -21.25 -16.77
C GLY A 228 4.70 -20.95 -15.38
N GLY A 229 5.08 -22.00 -14.64
CA GLY A 229 5.57 -21.94 -13.26
C GLY A 229 7.07 -21.70 -13.12
N THR A 230 7.69 -21.02 -14.09
CA THR A 230 9.13 -20.72 -14.05
C THR A 230 9.37 -19.40 -13.32
N PRO A 231 10.55 -19.18 -12.70
CA PRO A 231 10.87 -17.91 -12.05
C PRO A 231 10.68 -16.70 -12.97
N LYS A 232 11.12 -16.82 -14.23
CA LYS A 232 10.96 -15.78 -15.26
C LYS A 232 9.49 -15.59 -15.67
N GLY A 233 8.74 -16.67 -15.78
CA GLY A 233 7.31 -16.64 -16.11
C GLY A 233 6.49 -15.94 -15.02
N LEU A 234 6.70 -16.31 -13.76
CA LEU A 234 6.05 -15.69 -12.61
C LEU A 234 6.41 -14.20 -12.49
N MET A 235 7.69 -13.85 -12.62
CA MET A 235 8.11 -12.45 -12.58
C MET A 235 7.43 -11.62 -13.69
N ARG A 236 7.31 -12.17 -14.91
CA ARG A 236 6.62 -11.50 -16.01
C ARG A 236 5.15 -11.22 -15.68
N ILE A 237 4.44 -12.19 -15.10
CA ILE A 237 3.03 -12.02 -14.73
C ILE A 237 2.87 -11.06 -13.56
N ILE A 238 3.75 -11.10 -12.56
CA ILE A 238 3.73 -10.13 -11.45
C ILE A 238 3.98 -8.71 -11.97
N ASN A 239 4.90 -8.55 -12.93
CA ASN A 239 5.21 -7.23 -13.49
C ASN A 239 4.09 -6.66 -14.34
N ASN A 240 3.54 -7.47 -15.24
CA ASN A 240 2.67 -7.00 -16.31
C ASN A 240 1.19 -7.35 -16.10
N GLY A 241 0.86 -8.13 -15.06
CA GLY A 241 -0.48 -8.66 -14.87
C GLY A 241 -0.80 -9.85 -15.79
N SER A 242 -2.07 -10.24 -15.83
CA SER A 242 -2.52 -11.38 -16.64
C SER A 242 -2.75 -10.97 -18.12
N PRO A 243 -2.03 -11.53 -19.11
CA PRO A 243 -2.00 -11.00 -20.47
C PRO A 243 -3.31 -11.05 -21.26
N ARG A 244 -4.18 -12.04 -21.01
CA ARG A 244 -5.40 -12.25 -21.81
C ARG A 244 -6.63 -11.51 -21.29
N TYR A 245 -6.69 -11.32 -19.98
CA TYR A 245 -7.94 -10.94 -19.31
C TYR A 245 -7.76 -9.73 -18.38
N ASN A 246 -6.53 -9.26 -18.13
CA ASN A 246 -6.24 -8.16 -17.19
C ASN A 246 -6.86 -8.31 -15.78
N MET A 247 -7.26 -9.53 -15.41
CA MET A 247 -7.86 -9.89 -14.12
C MET A 247 -6.88 -9.87 -12.95
N MET A 248 -5.58 -9.81 -13.24
CA MET A 248 -4.55 -9.52 -12.25
C MET A 248 -3.83 -8.24 -12.67
N ALA A 249 -3.80 -7.26 -11.77
CA ALA A 249 -3.12 -5.97 -11.98
C ALA A 249 -1.60 -6.14 -12.16
N ALA A 250 -0.98 -5.13 -12.75
CA ALA A 250 0.47 -5.02 -12.90
C ALA A 250 1.11 -4.47 -11.60
N TRP A 251 2.11 -5.17 -11.06
CA TRP A 251 2.77 -4.79 -9.80
C TRP A 251 4.16 -4.18 -9.98
N LYS A 252 4.62 -4.00 -11.23
CA LYS A 252 5.97 -3.49 -11.54
C LYS A 252 6.29 -2.16 -10.84
N ASN A 253 5.31 -1.25 -10.82
CA ASN A 253 5.47 0.11 -10.28
C ASN A 253 4.98 0.23 -8.82
N LEU A 254 4.28 -0.79 -8.31
CA LEU A 254 3.73 -0.80 -6.95
C LEU A 254 4.70 -1.46 -5.96
N LEU A 255 5.47 -2.45 -6.42
CA LEU A 255 6.38 -3.22 -5.58
C LEU A 255 7.83 -3.12 -6.08
N PRO A 256 8.80 -2.89 -5.16
CA PRO A 256 10.22 -2.97 -5.49
C PRO A 256 10.59 -4.32 -6.09
N GLU A 257 11.59 -4.33 -6.98
CA GLU A 257 12.00 -5.54 -7.68
C GLU A 257 12.41 -6.68 -6.73
N LYS A 258 13.12 -6.36 -5.64
CA LYS A 258 13.48 -7.33 -4.58
C LYS A 258 12.24 -8.02 -4.01
N THR A 259 11.19 -7.26 -3.71
CA THR A 259 9.94 -7.77 -3.16
C THR A 259 9.20 -8.65 -4.17
N ARG A 260 9.20 -8.26 -5.45
CA ARG A 260 8.64 -9.08 -6.53
C ARG A 260 9.37 -10.42 -6.67
N TRP A 261 10.71 -10.43 -6.57
CA TRP A 261 11.46 -11.69 -6.57
C TRP A 261 11.23 -12.53 -5.31
N ALA A 262 11.05 -11.90 -4.16
CA ALA A 262 10.69 -12.58 -2.91
C ALA A 262 9.34 -13.31 -3.05
N LEU A 263 8.35 -12.66 -3.66
CA LEU A 263 7.06 -13.27 -4.02
C LEU A 263 7.23 -14.47 -4.95
N VAL A 264 8.06 -14.35 -6.00
CA VAL A 264 8.36 -15.47 -6.92
C VAL A 264 8.93 -16.66 -6.17
N HIS A 265 9.96 -16.45 -5.32
CA HIS A 265 10.55 -17.51 -4.51
C HIS A 265 9.54 -18.16 -3.57
N TYR A 266 8.71 -17.35 -2.90
CA TYR A 266 7.67 -17.86 -2.00
C TYR A 266 6.60 -18.69 -2.73
N ILE A 267 6.10 -18.24 -3.88
CA ILE A 267 5.12 -18.97 -4.69
C ILE A 267 5.68 -20.31 -5.17
N LEU A 268 6.96 -20.35 -5.57
CA LEU A 268 7.61 -21.58 -6.04
C LEU A 268 7.79 -22.61 -4.91
N GLN A 269 7.81 -22.18 -3.65
CA GLN A 269 7.88 -23.08 -2.49
C GLN A 269 6.54 -23.77 -2.18
N MET A 270 5.42 -23.27 -2.71
CA MET A 270 4.08 -23.83 -2.47
C MET A 270 3.84 -25.17 -3.16
N ASN A 271 4.63 -25.51 -4.19
CA ASN A 271 4.54 -26.79 -4.88
C ASN A 271 5.89 -27.55 -4.89
N PRO A 272 5.90 -28.86 -4.62
CA PRO A 272 7.13 -29.65 -4.60
C PRO A 272 7.86 -29.71 -5.95
N LYS A 273 7.14 -29.71 -7.08
CA LYS A 273 7.72 -29.77 -8.44
C LYS A 273 8.48 -28.48 -8.75
N THR A 274 7.88 -27.32 -8.45
CA THR A 274 8.55 -26.03 -8.65
C THR A 274 9.69 -25.80 -7.67
N ARG A 275 9.56 -26.26 -6.43
CA ARG A 275 10.66 -26.24 -5.44
C ARG A 275 11.90 -26.96 -5.97
N LYS A 276 11.73 -28.14 -6.57
CA LYS A 276 12.83 -28.89 -7.18
C LYS A 276 13.46 -28.13 -8.35
N GLN A 277 12.68 -27.43 -9.18
CA GLN A 277 13.20 -26.62 -10.30
C GLN A 277 14.07 -25.43 -9.84
N VAL A 278 13.73 -24.80 -8.71
CA VAL A 278 14.52 -23.70 -8.14
C VAL A 278 15.74 -24.24 -7.39
N GLY A 279 15.57 -25.30 -6.61
CA GLY A 279 16.67 -25.94 -5.85
C GLY A 279 17.74 -26.55 -6.74
N ALA A 280 17.36 -27.18 -7.87
CA ALA A 280 18.31 -27.73 -8.84
C ALA A 280 19.13 -26.65 -9.57
N LYS A 281 18.59 -25.43 -9.67
CA LYS A 281 19.25 -24.29 -10.33
C LYS A 281 19.97 -23.33 -9.36
N ALA A 282 19.68 -23.44 -8.07
CA ALA A 282 20.26 -22.65 -6.99
C ALA A 282 21.41 -23.36 -6.24
N ALA A 283 21.73 -24.61 -6.61
CA ALA A 283 23.02 -25.19 -6.24
C ALA A 283 24.12 -24.24 -6.74
N PRO A 284 25.02 -23.76 -5.86
CA PRO A 284 26.04 -22.82 -6.26
C PRO A 284 26.83 -23.47 -7.38
N ALA A 285 26.86 -22.83 -8.55
CA ALA A 285 27.88 -23.13 -9.53
C ALA A 285 29.21 -22.94 -8.82
N THR A 286 29.83 -24.05 -8.41
CA THR A 286 31.22 -24.06 -8.03
C THR A 286 31.94 -23.45 -9.22
N ARG A 287 32.46 -22.24 -9.00
CA ARG A 287 33.30 -21.54 -9.96
C ARG A 287 34.51 -22.43 -10.20
N LYS A 288 34.44 -23.32 -11.21
CA LYS A 288 35.62 -23.95 -11.78
C LYS A 288 36.52 -22.80 -12.22
N ALA A 289 37.69 -22.71 -11.60
CA ALA A 289 38.72 -21.77 -11.96
C ALA A 289 38.98 -21.89 -13.47
N ALA A 290 38.86 -20.78 -14.19
CA ALA A 290 39.30 -20.69 -15.57
C ALA A 290 40.83 -20.94 -15.62
N PRO A 291 41.34 -21.75 -16.57
CA PRO A 291 42.77 -21.93 -16.72
C PRO A 291 43.41 -20.61 -17.18
N ALA A 292 44.57 -20.30 -16.60
CA ALA A 292 45.35 -19.09 -16.85
C ALA A 292 45.75 -18.95 -18.34
N PRO A 293 45.90 -17.72 -18.86
CA PRO A 293 46.34 -17.50 -20.23
C PRO A 293 47.79 -17.99 -20.41
N ARG A 294 48.03 -18.79 -21.45
CA ARG A 294 49.40 -19.11 -21.90
C ARG A 294 50.04 -17.82 -22.42
N LYS A 295 51.31 -17.64 -22.04
CA LYS A 295 52.21 -16.62 -22.58
C LYS A 295 52.49 -16.87 -24.06
#